data_AF-A0A1E5QJW2-F1
#
_entry.id   AF-A0A1E5QJW2-F1
#
_cell.length_a   1.000
_cell.length_b   1.000
_cell.length_c   1.000
_cell.angle_alpha   90.00
_cell.angle_beta   90.00
_cell.angle_gamma   90.00
#
_symmetry.space_group_name_H-M   'P 1'
#
loop_
_entity.id
_entity.type
_entity.pdbx_description
1 polymer ?
#
loop_
_entity_poly.entity_id
_entity_poly.type
_entity_poly.pdbx_seq_one_letter_code
_entity_poly.pdbx_strand_id
1 'polypeptide(L)'
;MSCHNRISPLPQIRGEADSVVDISTRQARVAQDIEIDFATLQPFERVTTQYAALGAVFEQAIAIVPSNPIFRHAPDALVVMPLTHHKYLYIHLTPFRKKVEITVCGAKPVAMTAYDREGNILCHTCSLACSDRQPEAVLSSQHLAILATGIAKVMVHSQAPFSIERFGAGG
;
A
#
# COMPACT_ATOMS: atom_id res chain seq x y z
N MET A 1 -32.98 -21.28 -86.36
CA MET A 1 -32.50 -22.47 -85.62
C MET A 1 -32.30 -22.02 -84.18
N SER A 2 -33.31 -22.04 -83.29
CA SER A 2 -33.73 -23.18 -82.45
C SER A 2 -32.50 -23.93 -81.90
N CYS A 3 -32.22 -24.04 -80.59
CA CYS A 3 -33.10 -24.43 -79.48
C CYS A 3 -32.38 -24.41 -78.09
N HIS A 4 -33.12 -24.04 -77.04
CA HIS A 4 -33.16 -24.63 -75.67
C HIS A 4 -32.07 -24.40 -74.58
N ASN A 5 -32.39 -23.46 -73.66
CA ASN A 5 -32.68 -23.63 -72.22
C ASN A 5 -32.01 -24.75 -71.38
N ARG A 6 -31.45 -24.37 -70.21
CA ARG A 6 -31.75 -24.95 -68.87
C ARG A 6 -31.20 -24.08 -67.72
N ILE A 7 -32.05 -23.86 -66.71
CA ILE A 7 -31.83 -23.08 -65.47
C ILE A 7 -31.70 -24.07 -64.27
N SER A 8 -30.99 -23.63 -63.22
CA SER A 8 -31.17 -23.90 -61.77
C SER A 8 -30.26 -24.93 -61.09
N PRO A 9 -29.98 -24.84 -59.76
CA PRO A 9 -30.31 -23.76 -58.79
C PRO A 9 -29.13 -23.28 -57.89
N LEU A 10 -29.41 -22.17 -57.19
CA LEU A 10 -28.69 -21.63 -56.02
C LEU A 10 -28.77 -22.56 -54.80
N PRO A 11 -27.76 -22.58 -53.90
CA PRO A 11 -27.94 -22.95 -52.51
C PRO A 11 -28.33 -21.74 -51.64
N GLN A 12 -29.33 -21.95 -50.78
CA GLN A 12 -29.80 -21.01 -49.75
C GLN A 12 -28.99 -21.11 -48.45
N ILE A 13 -28.62 -19.95 -47.91
CA ILE A 13 -28.48 -19.48 -46.51
C ILE A 13 -28.50 -20.52 -45.36
N ARG A 14 -27.47 -20.52 -44.49
CA ARG A 14 -27.62 -20.53 -43.00
C ARG A 14 -26.32 -20.32 -42.21
N GLY A 15 -26.41 -19.51 -41.14
CA GLY A 15 -25.41 -19.23 -40.08
C GLY A 15 -24.91 -17.79 -40.19
N GLU A 16 -25.41 -16.76 -39.49
CA GLU A 16 -25.67 -16.62 -38.04
C GLU A 16 -24.53 -17.17 -37.18
N ALA A 17 -23.58 -16.32 -36.82
CA ALA A 17 -23.46 -15.81 -35.44
C ALA A 17 -22.17 -14.99 -35.28
N ASP A 18 -22.36 -13.84 -34.64
CA ASP A 18 -21.36 -12.99 -34.01
C ASP A 18 -20.10 -13.71 -33.47
N SER A 19 -18.94 -13.11 -33.74
CA SER A 19 -17.85 -13.12 -32.77
C SER A 19 -17.07 -11.82 -32.87
N VAL A 20 -17.70 -10.75 -32.38
CA VAL A 20 -16.97 -9.64 -31.76
C VAL A 20 -16.20 -10.25 -30.60
N VAL A 21 -14.91 -10.51 -30.80
CA VAL A 21 -14.03 -10.92 -29.71
C VAL A 21 -13.68 -9.65 -28.93
N ASP A 22 -14.58 -9.28 -28.02
CA ASP A 22 -14.32 -8.30 -26.97
C ASP A 22 -13.29 -8.88 -25.99
N ILE A 23 -12.02 -8.81 -26.37
CA ILE A 23 -10.89 -9.08 -25.48
C ILE A 23 -10.55 -7.76 -24.75
N SER A 24 -11.52 -7.20 -24.05
CA SER A 24 -11.27 -6.24 -22.98
C SER A 24 -11.72 -6.84 -21.65
N THR A 25 -11.43 -8.12 -21.43
CA THR A 25 -11.32 -8.67 -20.09
C THR A 25 -10.10 -8.05 -19.43
N ARG A 26 -10.22 -6.79 -19.00
CA ARG A 26 -9.44 -6.26 -17.86
C ARG A 26 -9.78 -7.18 -16.70
N GLN A 27 -9.04 -8.29 -16.59
CA GLN A 27 -8.93 -9.02 -15.35
C GLN A 27 -8.51 -7.99 -14.32
N ALA A 28 -9.47 -7.55 -13.51
CA ALA A 28 -9.20 -6.90 -12.26
C ALA A 28 -8.34 -7.90 -11.49
N ARG A 29 -7.02 -7.74 -11.56
CA ARG A 29 -6.12 -8.45 -10.65
C ARG A 29 -6.64 -8.08 -9.28
N VAL A 30 -7.21 -9.05 -8.58
CA VAL A 30 -7.55 -8.90 -7.17
C VAL A 30 -6.25 -8.43 -6.53
N ALA A 31 -6.25 -7.20 -6.05
CA ALA A 31 -5.06 -6.58 -5.53
C ALA A 31 -4.69 -7.38 -4.27
N GLN A 32 -3.64 -8.21 -4.37
CA GLN A 32 -3.20 -9.04 -3.26
C GLN A 32 -2.91 -8.16 -2.05
N ASP A 33 -3.43 -8.53 -0.89
CA ASP A 33 -3.12 -7.84 0.37
C ASP A 33 -1.62 -7.91 0.64
N ILE A 34 -1.08 -6.80 1.11
CA ILE A 34 0.32 -6.61 1.46
C ILE A 34 0.43 -6.71 2.97
N GLU A 35 1.40 -7.49 3.45
CA GLU A 35 1.91 -7.42 4.82
C GLU A 35 3.44 -7.36 4.77
N ILE A 36 4.03 -6.42 5.51
CA ILE A 36 5.47 -6.17 5.59
C ILE A 36 5.86 -6.07 7.07
N ASP A 37 6.86 -6.86 7.48
CA ASP A 37 7.41 -6.91 8.84
C ASP A 37 8.89 -6.49 8.93
N PHE A 38 9.45 -5.97 7.82
CA PHE A 38 10.81 -5.41 7.71
C PHE A 38 11.98 -6.35 8.06
N ALA A 39 11.72 -7.63 8.33
CA ALA A 39 12.74 -8.58 8.77
C ALA A 39 13.84 -8.87 7.72
N THR A 40 13.58 -8.56 6.45
CA THR A 40 14.51 -8.79 5.33
C THR A 40 15.48 -7.65 5.07
N LEU A 41 15.32 -6.50 5.75
CA LEU A 41 16.17 -5.33 5.56
C LEU A 41 17.51 -5.49 6.27
N GLN A 42 18.45 -4.61 5.96
CA GLN A 42 19.71 -4.46 6.70
C GLN A 42 19.66 -3.22 7.61
N PRO A 43 20.34 -3.22 8.76
CA PRO A 43 20.46 -2.03 9.59
C PRO A 43 21.06 -0.85 8.81
N PHE A 44 20.48 0.34 8.97
CA PHE A 44 20.84 1.58 8.29
C PHE A 44 20.58 1.59 6.77
N GLU A 45 19.86 0.61 6.25
CA GLU A 45 19.44 0.57 4.85
C GLU A 45 18.35 1.61 4.58
N ARG A 46 18.49 2.38 3.49
CA ARG A 46 17.41 3.27 3.02
C ARG A 46 16.26 2.44 2.46
N VAL A 47 15.07 2.60 3.01
CA VAL A 47 13.88 1.89 2.53
C VAL A 47 13.25 2.70 1.42
N THR A 48 13.28 2.13 0.22
CA THR A 48 12.79 2.71 -1.02
C THR A 48 11.98 1.68 -1.79
N THR A 49 12.60 0.90 -2.68
CA THR A 49 11.94 0.00 -3.63
C THR A 49 11.96 -1.47 -3.25
N GLN A 50 12.47 -1.83 -2.06
CA GLN A 50 12.60 -3.21 -1.59
C GLN A 50 11.26 -3.98 -1.62
N TYR A 51 10.14 -3.26 -1.44
CA TYR A 51 8.78 -3.81 -1.43
C TYR A 51 7.96 -3.44 -2.67
N ALA A 52 8.60 -2.92 -3.72
CA ALA A 52 7.91 -2.49 -4.94
C ALA A 52 7.15 -3.64 -5.61
N ALA A 53 7.68 -4.86 -5.54
CA ALA A 53 7.02 -6.07 -6.06
C ALA A 53 5.72 -6.41 -5.32
N LEU A 54 5.60 -6.03 -4.04
CA LEU A 54 4.35 -6.15 -3.27
C LEU A 54 3.41 -4.96 -3.53
N GLY A 55 3.91 -3.90 -4.15
CA GLY A 55 3.15 -2.70 -4.46
C GLY A 55 3.32 -1.55 -3.47
N ALA A 56 4.40 -1.54 -2.68
CA ALA A 56 4.72 -0.46 -1.75
C ALA A 56 6.11 0.12 -2.04
N VAL A 57 6.19 1.44 -2.18
CA VAL A 57 7.46 2.17 -2.32
C VAL A 57 7.54 3.23 -1.23
N PHE A 58 8.63 3.22 -0.47
CA PHE A 58 8.84 4.14 0.65
C PHE A 58 9.69 5.34 0.23
N GLU A 59 9.43 6.49 0.83
CA GLU A 59 10.27 7.69 0.70
C GLU A 59 10.56 8.28 2.07
N GLN A 60 11.75 8.85 2.22
CA GLN A 60 12.26 9.40 3.48
C GLN A 60 12.31 8.37 4.61
N ALA A 61 12.57 7.10 4.27
CA ALA A 61 12.55 5.99 5.21
C ALA A 61 13.94 5.32 5.35
N ILE A 62 14.27 4.88 6.56
CA ILE A 62 15.47 4.14 6.88
C ILE A 62 15.15 3.00 7.84
N ALA A 63 15.75 1.83 7.61
CA ALA A 63 15.68 0.69 8.50
C ALA A 63 16.71 0.86 9.62
N ILE A 64 16.30 0.67 10.87
CA ILE A 64 17.22 0.70 12.00
C ILE A 64 16.91 -0.43 12.99
N VAL A 65 17.92 -0.81 13.76
CA VAL A 65 17.72 -1.56 15.00
C VAL A 65 17.67 -0.53 16.13
N PRO A 66 16.54 -0.37 16.83
CA PRO A 66 16.40 0.61 17.90
C PRO A 66 17.39 0.34 19.04
N SER A 67 18.24 1.31 19.36
CA SER A 67 19.21 1.21 20.45
C SER A 67 18.69 1.79 21.77
N ASN A 68 17.55 2.51 21.73
CA ASN A 68 17.00 3.17 22.90
C ASN A 68 15.97 2.24 23.59
N PRO A 69 16.24 1.78 24.83
CA PRO A 69 15.41 0.79 25.52
C PRO A 69 13.99 1.29 25.85
N ILE A 70 13.72 2.58 25.76
CA ILE A 70 12.36 3.11 25.95
C ILE A 70 11.40 2.62 24.86
N PHE A 71 11.90 2.20 23.70
CA PHE A 71 11.07 1.62 22.65
C PHE A 71 10.98 0.11 22.83
N ARG A 72 9.77 -0.42 23.09
CA ARG A 72 9.57 -1.86 23.31
C ARG A 72 9.62 -2.62 21.99
N HIS A 73 10.81 -3.03 21.59
CA HIS A 73 10.97 -3.92 20.44
C HIS A 73 11.52 -5.27 20.87
N ALA A 74 11.28 -6.31 20.05
CA ALA A 74 12.03 -7.54 20.21
C ALA A 74 13.54 -7.25 19.99
N PRO A 75 14.44 -7.99 20.65
CA PRO A 75 15.88 -7.86 20.40
C PRO A 75 16.16 -7.98 18.89
N ASP A 76 16.99 -7.09 18.36
CA ASP A 76 17.39 -7.02 16.95
C ASP A 76 16.24 -6.80 15.95
N ALA A 77 15.04 -6.42 16.41
CA ALA A 77 13.94 -6.10 15.51
C ALA A 77 14.27 -4.87 14.66
N LEU A 78 14.16 -5.05 13.34
CA LEU A 78 14.25 -3.97 12.38
C LEU A 78 12.95 -3.20 12.33
N VAL A 79 13.06 -1.88 12.41
CA VAL A 79 11.93 -0.97 12.25
C VAL A 79 12.26 0.09 11.22
N VAL A 80 11.22 0.68 10.63
CA VAL A 80 11.38 1.79 9.69
C VAL A 80 11.13 3.11 10.40
N MET A 81 12.02 4.07 10.24
CA MET A 81 11.88 5.43 10.75
C MET A 81 11.98 6.46 9.63
N PRO A 82 11.45 7.68 9.83
CA PRO A 82 11.84 8.82 9.02
C PRO A 82 13.37 9.01 9.01
N LEU A 83 13.92 9.44 7.87
CA LEU A 83 15.30 9.93 7.81
C LEU A 83 15.48 11.10 8.79
N THR A 84 16.67 11.25 9.37
CA THR A 84 16.98 12.06 10.57
C THR A 84 16.52 13.52 10.52
N HIS A 85 16.35 14.10 9.33
CA HIS A 85 15.92 15.49 9.13
C HIS A 85 14.41 15.63 8.85
N HIS A 86 13.70 14.52 8.75
CA HIS A 86 12.28 14.46 8.42
C HIS A 86 11.49 14.02 9.64
N LYS A 87 10.31 14.63 9.79
CA LYS A 87 9.31 14.26 10.80
C LYS A 87 8.20 13.38 10.22
N TYR A 88 8.41 12.90 9.00
CA TYR A 88 7.45 12.18 8.22
C TYR A 88 8.14 11.23 7.23
N LEU A 89 7.39 10.27 6.73
CA LEU A 89 7.75 9.45 5.57
C LEU A 89 6.52 9.26 4.69
N TYR A 90 6.75 8.93 3.42
CA TYR A 90 5.68 8.55 2.49
C TYR A 90 5.75 7.08 2.13
N ILE A 91 4.58 6.52 1.84
CA ILE A 91 4.41 5.18 1.29
C ILE A 91 3.50 5.31 0.08
N HIS A 92 4.02 5.04 -1.10
CA HIS A 92 3.27 5.01 -2.36
C HIS A 92 2.77 3.61 -2.63
N LEU A 93 1.52 3.51 -3.09
CA LEU A 93 0.82 2.24 -3.27
C LEU A 93 0.45 2.04 -4.73
N THR A 94 0.85 0.89 -5.27
CA THR A 94 0.49 0.46 -6.63
C THR A 94 0.22 -1.03 -6.62
N PRO A 95 -1.02 -1.50 -6.87
CA PRO A 95 -2.21 -0.70 -7.20
C PRO A 95 -2.73 0.14 -6.02
N PHE A 96 -3.69 1.03 -6.29
CA PHE A 96 -4.40 1.77 -5.24
C PHE A 96 -5.15 0.82 -4.31
N ARG A 97 -5.21 1.19 -3.03
CA ARG A 97 -5.73 0.32 -1.96
C ARG A 97 -7.01 0.89 -1.35
N LYS A 98 -7.77 0.02 -0.68
CA LYS A 98 -8.96 0.42 0.09
C LYS A 98 -8.72 0.50 1.60
N LYS A 99 -7.67 -0.19 2.05
CA LYS A 99 -7.26 -0.29 3.44
C LYS A 99 -5.76 -0.09 3.55
N VAL A 100 -5.33 0.68 4.55
CA VAL A 100 -3.93 0.74 4.98
C VAL A 100 -3.88 0.64 6.49
N GLU A 101 -2.94 -0.17 6.98
CA GLU A 101 -2.72 -0.44 8.38
C GLU A 101 -1.23 -0.30 8.71
N ILE A 102 -0.93 0.31 9.85
CA ILE A 102 0.45 0.41 10.35
C ILE A 102 0.48 0.16 11.85
N THR A 103 1.53 -0.51 12.29
CA THR A 103 1.89 -0.57 13.72
C THR A 103 3.03 0.42 13.95
N VAL A 104 2.80 1.38 14.85
CA VAL A 104 3.75 2.48 15.11
C VAL A 104 4.10 2.56 16.59
N CYS A 105 5.32 2.96 16.89
CA CYS A 105 5.77 3.29 18.23
C CYS A 105 6.35 4.71 18.22
N GLY A 106 5.88 5.59 19.09
CA GLY A 106 6.27 7.00 19.06
C GLY A 106 6.17 7.69 20.40
N ALA A 107 7.07 8.65 20.64
CA ALA A 107 7.10 9.44 21.88
C ALA A 107 6.00 10.53 21.93
N LYS A 108 5.39 10.84 20.80
CA LYS A 108 4.23 11.73 20.65
C LYS A 108 3.22 11.08 19.71
N PRO A 109 1.96 11.57 19.64
CA PRO A 109 0.99 11.07 18.68
C PRO A 109 1.56 10.97 17.26
N VAL A 110 1.35 9.83 16.63
CA VAL A 110 1.75 9.55 15.24
C VAL A 110 0.49 9.60 14.40
N ALA A 111 0.47 10.46 13.39
CA ALA A 111 -0.63 10.61 12.46
C ALA A 111 -0.33 9.88 11.15
N MET A 112 -1.38 9.30 10.57
CA MET A 112 -1.38 8.69 9.25
C MET A 112 -2.43 9.41 8.40
N THR A 113 -2.02 9.94 7.25
CA THR A 113 -2.89 10.66 6.30
C THR A 113 -2.84 9.97 4.96
N ALA A 114 -4.01 9.61 4.42
CA ALA A 114 -4.15 8.95 3.13
C ALA A 114 -4.52 9.96 2.04
N TYR A 115 -3.97 9.76 0.84
CA TYR A 115 -4.14 10.61 -0.32
C TYR A 115 -4.55 9.79 -1.55
N ASP A 116 -5.34 10.41 -2.42
CA ASP A 116 -5.58 9.90 -3.77
C ASP A 116 -4.36 10.14 -4.70
N ARG A 117 -4.52 9.80 -5.99
CA ARG A 117 -3.47 9.97 -7.01
C ARG A 117 -3.16 11.44 -7.26
N GLU A 118 -4.17 12.29 -7.19
CA GLU A 118 -4.13 13.72 -7.42
C GLU A 118 -3.51 14.48 -6.22
N GLY A 119 -3.35 13.81 -5.09
CA GLY A 119 -2.77 14.37 -3.87
C GLY A 119 -3.79 15.00 -2.93
N ASN A 120 -5.10 14.79 -3.15
CA ASN A 120 -6.14 15.21 -2.22
C ASN A 120 -6.17 14.28 -1.01
N ILE A 121 -6.46 14.85 0.16
CA ILE A 121 -6.62 14.06 1.39
C ILE A 121 -7.93 13.29 1.30
N LEU A 122 -7.86 11.96 1.44
CA LEU A 122 -9.02 11.09 1.56
C LEU A 122 -9.50 11.01 3.01
N CYS A 123 -8.58 10.81 3.93
CA CYS A 123 -8.85 10.70 5.37
C CYS A 123 -7.54 10.71 6.17
N HIS A 124 -7.66 10.81 7.50
CA HIS A 124 -6.54 10.72 8.42
C HIS A 124 -6.95 10.00 9.70
N THR A 125 -5.96 9.45 10.41
CA THR A 125 -6.10 8.87 11.75
C THR A 125 -4.85 9.20 12.58
N CYS A 126 -4.94 9.09 13.90
CA CYS A 126 -3.83 9.42 14.79
C CYS A 126 -3.78 8.43 15.95
N SER A 127 -2.57 8.09 16.40
CA SER A 127 -2.36 7.32 17.61
C SER A 127 -2.77 8.13 18.82
N LEU A 128 -3.15 7.45 19.90
CA LEU A 128 -3.37 8.11 21.17
C LEU A 128 -2.05 8.68 21.68
N ALA A 129 -2.12 9.80 22.39
CA ALA A 129 -0.97 10.31 23.12
C ALA A 129 -0.56 9.25 24.15
N CYS A 130 0.72 8.88 24.16
CA CYS A 130 1.28 8.18 25.31
C CYS A 130 1.12 9.14 26.48
N SER A 131 0.30 8.77 27.48
CA SER A 131 -0.03 9.66 28.58
C SER A 131 1.25 10.13 29.26
N ASP A 132 1.37 11.44 29.37
CA ASP A 132 2.42 12.13 30.11
C ASP A 132 2.71 11.42 31.45
N ARG A 133 4.00 11.21 31.72
CA ARG A 133 4.64 11.02 33.04
C ARG A 133 4.83 9.58 33.54
N GLN A 134 5.86 8.94 32.99
CA GLN A 134 6.93 8.38 33.83
C GLN A 134 8.23 8.36 33.01
N PRO A 135 9.37 8.83 33.54
CA PRO A 135 10.66 8.81 32.83
C PRO A 135 11.11 7.41 32.38
N GLU A 136 10.53 6.37 32.98
CA GLU A 136 10.82 4.96 32.74
C GLU A 136 9.68 4.22 32.01
N ALA A 137 8.64 4.95 31.59
CA ALA A 137 7.52 4.33 30.88
C ALA A 137 7.97 3.93 29.47
N VAL A 138 8.05 2.62 29.25
CA VAL A 138 8.32 2.04 27.94
C VAL A 138 7.19 2.39 26.97
N LEU A 139 7.55 2.90 25.80
CA LEU A 139 6.61 3.23 24.73
C LEU A 139 5.98 1.95 24.17
N SER A 140 4.65 1.94 24.08
CA SER A 140 3.88 0.84 23.52
C SER A 140 3.53 1.08 22.05
N SER A 141 3.63 0.04 21.23
CA SER A 141 3.16 0.04 19.86
C SER A 141 1.65 0.26 19.78
N GLN A 142 1.21 1.00 18.77
CA GLN A 142 -0.18 1.35 18.51
C GLN A 142 -0.53 1.00 17.07
N HIS A 143 -1.73 0.43 16.86
CA HIS A 143 -2.24 0.11 15.53
C HIS A 143 -3.06 1.27 14.98
N LEU A 144 -2.73 1.70 13.77
CA LEU A 144 -3.49 2.70 13.02
C LEU A 144 -4.04 2.05 11.76
N ALA A 145 -5.31 2.31 11.47
CA ALA A 145 -5.99 1.81 10.28
C ALA A 145 -6.76 2.94 9.60
N ILE A 146 -6.73 2.92 8.27
CA ILE A 146 -7.52 3.79 7.41
C ILE A 146 -8.29 2.92 6.42
N LEU A 147 -9.56 3.29 6.21
CA LEU A 147 -10.43 2.73 5.18
C LEU A 147 -10.90 3.87 4.27
N ALA A 148 -10.47 3.85 3.01
CA ALA A 148 -10.88 4.79 1.98
C ALA A 148 -10.63 4.19 0.59
N THR A 149 -11.48 4.47 -0.38
CA THR A 149 -11.29 3.97 -1.75
C THR A 149 -10.25 4.81 -2.49
N GLY A 150 -9.31 4.17 -3.20
CA GLY A 150 -8.38 4.86 -4.09
C GLY A 150 -7.14 5.42 -3.39
N ILE A 151 -6.72 4.84 -2.27
CA ILE A 151 -5.51 5.26 -1.57
C ILE A 151 -4.30 4.98 -2.46
N ALA A 152 -3.66 6.03 -2.95
CA ALA A 152 -2.48 5.96 -3.78
C ALA A 152 -1.20 6.27 -2.98
N LYS A 153 -1.32 7.04 -1.90
CA LYS A 153 -0.19 7.46 -1.06
C LYS A 153 -0.63 7.63 0.38
N VAL A 154 0.26 7.30 1.31
CA VAL A 154 0.10 7.55 2.74
C VAL A 154 1.29 8.34 3.27
N MET A 155 1.02 9.34 4.10
CA MET A 155 2.02 10.07 4.88
C MET A 155 1.89 9.66 6.34
N VAL A 156 2.99 9.23 6.94
CA VAL A 156 3.06 8.98 8.39
C VAL A 156 3.93 10.07 9.00
N HIS A 157 3.47 10.75 10.04
CA HIS A 157 4.20 11.88 10.62
C HIS A 157 3.96 12.04 12.13
N SER A 158 4.94 12.64 12.83
CA SER A 158 4.82 12.98 14.25
C SER A 158 5.67 14.21 14.60
N GLN A 159 5.42 14.80 15.77
CA GLN A 159 6.24 15.90 16.29
C GLN A 159 7.47 15.45 17.09
N ALA A 160 7.62 14.14 17.29
CA ALA A 160 8.76 13.50 17.94
C ALA A 160 9.19 12.25 17.15
N PRO A 161 10.35 11.64 17.47
CA PRO A 161 10.76 10.39 16.85
C PRO A 161 9.69 9.30 16.99
N PHE A 162 9.50 8.54 15.90
CA PHE A 162 8.62 7.38 15.84
C PHE A 162 9.20 6.33 14.90
N SER A 163 8.78 5.08 15.08
CA SER A 163 9.08 3.94 14.23
C SER A 163 7.81 3.28 13.72
N ILE A 164 7.91 2.64 12.56
CA ILE A 164 6.92 1.75 11.97
C ILE A 164 7.47 0.33 12.08
N GLU A 165 6.71 -0.54 12.72
CA GLU A 165 7.09 -1.93 13.00
C GLU A 165 6.48 -2.89 11.99
N ARG A 166 5.27 -2.59 11.52
CA ARG A 166 4.56 -3.36 10.50
C ARG A 166 3.79 -2.43 9.59
N PHE A 167 3.69 -2.81 8.33
CA PHE A 167 2.87 -2.14 7.33
C PHE A 167 1.98 -3.17 6.65
N GLY A 168 0.71 -2.84 6.47
CA GLY A 168 -0.25 -3.62 5.71
C GLY A 168 -1.09 -2.74 4.80
N ALA A 169 -1.47 -3.27 3.64
CA ALA A 169 -2.42 -2.60 2.77
C ALA A 169 -3.22 -3.60 1.94
N GLY A 170 -4.51 -3.35 1.76
CA GLY A 170 -5.39 -4.32 1.13
C GLY A 170 -6.63 -3.74 0.47
N GLY A 171 -7.41 -4.64 -0.12
CA GLY A 171 -8.74 -4.39 -0.68
C GLY A 171 -8.84 -4.10 -2.18
#